data_AF-A0A7D5LCL2-F1
#
_entry.id   AF-A0A7D5LCL2-F1
#
_cell.length_a   1.000
_cell.length_b   1.000
_cell.length_c   1.000
_cell.angle_alpha   90.00
_cell.angle_beta   90.00
_cell.angle_gamma   90.00
#
_symmetry.space_group_name_H-M   'P 1'
#
loop_
_entity.id
_entity.type
_entity.pdbx_description
1 polymer ?
#
loop_
_entity_poly.entity_id
_entity_poly.type
_entity_poly.pdbx_seq_one_letter_code
_entity_poly.pdbx_strand_id
1 'polypeptide(L)'
;MLTEFLGQHAGYVLPQLALLLIGFFVEKYYVSRVTVLTNSTAVVVHVISQPNAGPILGLYADFGLALGVWGFAHYVLEERNGDIFRTLSFFLYSSTNVAILILTSSLLYAVVGGALVQLGMVLLVGGGTLSYFGPYSFDVQYFIKNESIPLYDPTSQRNIRVGLTDYFDT
;
A
#
# COMPACT_ATOMS: atom_id res chain seq x y z
N MET A 1 -34.33 11.71 6.15
CA MET A 1 -34.03 10.39 5.53
C MET A 1 -32.72 9.83 6.07
N LEU A 2 -32.54 8.49 6.09
CA LEU A 2 -31.26 7.86 6.49
C LEU A 2 -30.07 8.40 5.67
N THR A 3 -30.30 8.66 4.38
CA THR A 3 -29.30 9.24 3.45
C THR A 3 -28.89 10.67 3.83
N GLU A 4 -29.81 11.50 4.33
CA GLU A 4 -29.50 12.85 4.81
C GLU A 4 -28.74 12.81 6.15
N PHE A 5 -29.11 11.90 7.05
CA PHE A 5 -28.40 11.67 8.31
C PHE A 5 -26.96 11.19 8.07
N LEU A 6 -26.78 10.19 7.19
CA LEU A 6 -25.46 9.73 6.76
C LEU A 6 -24.67 10.85 6.06
N GLY A 7 -25.31 11.62 5.17
CA GLY A 7 -24.66 12.73 4.48
C GLY A 7 -24.15 13.81 5.44
N GLN A 8 -24.95 14.16 6.45
CA GLN A 8 -24.59 15.19 7.43
C GLN A 8 -23.54 14.75 8.45
N HIS A 9 -23.56 13.49 8.90
CA HIS A 9 -22.72 13.03 10.02
C HIS A 9 -21.57 12.10 9.60
N ALA A 10 -21.71 11.42 8.46
CA ALA A 10 -20.78 10.38 8.02
C ALA A 10 -20.26 10.59 6.59
N GLY A 11 -20.65 11.68 5.90
CA GLY A 11 -20.38 11.90 4.48
C GLY A 11 -18.89 11.81 4.11
N TYR A 12 -18.00 12.30 4.98
CA TYR A 12 -16.54 12.23 4.76
C TYR A 12 -15.88 11.02 5.44
N VAL A 13 -16.44 10.54 6.54
CA VAL A 13 -15.89 9.42 7.32
C VAL A 13 -16.08 8.10 6.58
N LEU A 14 -17.22 7.90 5.92
CA LEU A 14 -17.52 6.67 5.17
C LEU A 14 -16.53 6.42 4.02
N PRO A 15 -16.24 7.40 3.13
CA PRO A 15 -15.22 7.23 2.10
C PRO A 15 -13.81 6.99 2.68
N GLN A 16 -13.44 7.70 3.75
CA GLN A 16 -12.14 7.50 4.41
C GLN A 16 -11.98 6.06 4.91
N LEU A 17 -12.98 5.55 5.64
CA LEU A 17 -12.97 4.19 6.16
C LEU A 17 -13.06 3.14 5.05
N ALA A 18 -13.86 3.38 4.02
CA ALA A 18 -13.97 2.47 2.88
C ALA A 18 -12.63 2.33 2.13
N LEU A 19 -11.97 3.44 1.83
CA LEU A 19 -10.65 3.46 1.18
C LEU A 19 -9.58 2.80 2.05
N LEU A 20 -9.60 3.07 3.36
CA LEU A 20 -8.69 2.46 4.32
C LEU A 20 -8.91 0.94 4.43
N LEU A 21 -10.17 0.49 4.45
CA LEU A 21 -10.50 -0.94 4.47
C LEU A 21 -10.05 -1.63 3.19
N ILE A 22 -10.26 -1.02 2.02
CA ILE A 22 -9.74 -1.56 0.76
C ILE A 22 -8.21 -1.68 0.83
N GLY A 23 -7.52 -0.62 1.27
CA GLY A 23 -6.07 -0.65 1.48
C GLY A 23 -5.64 -1.79 2.39
N PHE A 24 -6.31 -1.96 3.52
CA PHE A 24 -6.05 -3.00 4.50
C PHE A 24 -6.29 -4.42 3.95
N PHE A 25 -7.37 -4.66 3.22
CA PHE A 25 -7.66 -5.97 2.62
C PHE A 25 -6.67 -6.35 1.53
N VAL A 26 -6.15 -5.36 0.79
CA VAL A 26 -5.12 -5.58 -0.22
C VAL A 26 -3.75 -5.76 0.44
N GLU A 27 -3.52 -5.15 1.60
CA GLU A 27 -2.29 -5.23 2.40
C GLU A 27 -2.21 -6.54 3.19
N LYS A 28 -1.87 -7.66 2.52
CA LYS A 28 -1.72 -8.96 3.19
C LYS A 28 -0.39 -9.13 3.94
N TYR A 29 0.72 -8.75 3.30
CA TYR A 29 2.08 -8.90 3.86
C TYR A 29 3.02 -7.73 3.52
N TYR A 30 2.57 -6.80 2.67
CA TYR A 30 3.33 -5.63 2.23
C TYR A 30 2.39 -4.54 1.71
N VAL A 31 2.83 -3.28 1.76
CA VAL A 31 2.10 -2.13 1.22
C VAL A 31 2.15 -2.15 -0.31
N SER A 32 1.13 -2.73 -0.93
CA SER A 32 1.04 -2.80 -2.39
C SER A 32 0.90 -1.40 -3.02
N ARG A 33 1.16 -1.30 -4.32
CA ARG A 33 0.97 -0.04 -5.09
C ARG A 33 -0.48 0.45 -5.01
N VAL A 34 -1.43 -0.48 -5.04
CA VAL A 34 -2.86 -0.20 -4.87
C VAL A 34 -3.15 0.29 -3.46
N THR A 35 -2.54 -0.33 -2.44
CA THR A 35 -2.64 0.10 -1.03
C THR A 35 -2.16 1.54 -0.86
N VAL A 36 -1.02 1.90 -1.45
CA VAL A 36 -0.53 3.30 -1.41
C VAL A 36 -1.56 4.24 -2.02
N LEU A 37 -2.11 3.91 -3.18
CA LEU A 37 -3.08 4.76 -3.86
C LEU A 37 -4.36 4.92 -3.02
N THR A 38 -4.92 3.83 -2.51
CA THR A 38 -6.15 3.89 -1.71
C THR A 38 -5.93 4.64 -0.39
N ASN A 39 -4.79 4.40 0.27
CA ASN A 39 -4.47 5.02 1.54
C ASN A 39 -4.15 6.51 1.39
N SER A 40 -3.37 6.90 0.37
CA SER A 40 -3.13 8.31 0.06
C SER A 40 -4.41 9.05 -0.30
N THR A 41 -5.32 8.41 -1.06
CA THR A 41 -6.64 8.98 -1.34
C THR A 41 -7.45 9.16 -0.06
N ALA A 42 -7.40 8.20 0.88
CA ALA A 42 -8.05 8.33 2.19
C ALA A 42 -7.50 9.53 2.98
N VAL A 43 -6.18 9.76 2.93
CA VAL A 43 -5.54 10.94 3.54
C VAL A 43 -6.03 12.24 2.89
N VAL A 44 -6.13 12.30 1.56
CA VAL A 44 -6.64 13.48 0.86
C VAL A 44 -8.09 13.78 1.28
N VAL A 45 -8.96 12.77 1.34
CA VAL A 45 -10.34 12.94 1.82
C VAL A 45 -10.36 13.38 3.29
N HIS A 46 -9.43 12.89 4.12
CA HIS A 46 -9.27 13.32 5.50
C HIS A 46 -8.90 14.80 5.61
N VAL A 47 -7.92 15.26 4.84
CA VAL A 47 -7.51 16.66 4.81
C VAL A 47 -8.63 17.58 4.34
N ILE A 48 -9.32 17.22 3.25
CA ILE A 48 -10.44 18.02 2.72
C ILE A 48 -11.60 18.09 3.73
N SER A 49 -11.78 17.06 4.55
CA SER A 49 -12.82 17.04 5.60
C SER A 49 -12.49 17.89 6.82
N GLN A 50 -11.25 18.38 6.96
CA GLN A 50 -10.79 19.15 8.11
C GLN A 50 -10.64 20.64 7.75
N PRO A 51 -11.48 21.54 8.30
CA PRO A 51 -11.44 22.97 7.99
C PRO A 51 -10.11 23.67 8.31
N ASN A 52 -9.34 23.10 9.25
CA ASN A 52 -8.08 23.67 9.76
C ASN A 52 -6.90 22.70 9.59
N ALA A 53 -6.91 21.89 8.52
CA ALA A 53 -5.76 21.04 8.21
C ALA A 53 -4.51 21.91 8.06
N GLY A 54 -3.49 21.66 8.90
CA GLY A 54 -2.24 22.41 8.84
C GLY A 54 -1.51 22.17 7.52
N PRO A 55 -0.65 23.11 7.08
CA PRO A 55 0.04 23.03 5.78
C PRO A 55 0.91 21.78 5.65
N ILE A 56 1.47 21.30 6.77
CA ILE A 56 2.27 20.07 6.81
C ILE A 56 1.42 18.84 6.46
N LEU A 57 0.19 18.77 6.95
CA LEU A 57 -0.72 17.67 6.66
C LEU A 57 -1.19 17.71 5.20
N GLY A 58 -1.39 18.91 4.64
CA GLY A 58 -1.63 19.10 3.21
C GLY A 58 -0.47 18.60 2.35
N LEU A 59 0.77 19.00 2.65
CA LEU A 59 1.97 18.52 1.95
C LEU A 59 2.13 17.00 2.05
N TYR A 60 1.79 16.43 3.21
CA TYR A 60 1.75 14.99 3.39
C TYR A 60 0.72 14.34 2.44
N ALA A 61 -0.50 14.85 2.37
CA ALA A 61 -1.52 14.35 1.44
C ALA A 61 -1.08 14.44 -0.02
N ASP A 62 -0.51 15.58 -0.43
CA ASP A 62 -0.01 15.81 -1.80
C ASP A 62 1.12 14.84 -2.17
N PHE A 63 2.09 14.66 -1.27
CA PHE A 63 3.18 13.70 -1.46
C PHE A 63 2.64 12.28 -1.58
N GLY A 64 1.68 11.90 -0.74
CA GLY A 64 1.04 10.60 -0.79
C GLY A 64 0.31 10.36 -2.10
N LEU A 65 -0.43 11.34 -2.58
CA LEU A 65 -1.17 11.24 -3.84
C LEU A 65 -0.21 11.09 -5.01
N ALA A 66 0.86 11.89 -5.07
CA ALA A 66 1.90 11.78 -6.10
C ALA A 66 2.55 10.39 -6.08
N LEU A 67 2.87 9.87 -4.89
CA LEU A 67 3.46 8.56 -4.70
C LEU A 67 2.47 7.44 -5.09
N GLY A 68 1.20 7.57 -4.73
CA GLY A 68 0.13 6.63 -5.11
C GLY A 68 -0.09 6.57 -6.62
N VAL A 69 -0.17 7.72 -7.28
CA VAL A 69 -0.31 7.82 -8.75
C VAL A 69 0.93 7.25 -9.44
N TRP A 70 2.14 7.57 -8.95
CA TRP A 70 3.38 7.00 -9.46
C TRP A 70 3.42 5.46 -9.33
N GLY A 71 3.04 4.96 -8.15
CA GLY A 71 2.94 3.53 -7.89
C GLY A 71 1.94 2.84 -8.81
N PHE A 72 0.79 3.46 -9.03
CA PHE A 72 -0.25 2.94 -9.91
C PHE A 72 0.14 3.01 -11.39
N ALA A 73 0.84 4.06 -11.82
CA ALA A 73 1.35 4.17 -13.19
C ALA A 73 2.32 3.02 -13.50
N HIS A 74 3.29 2.76 -12.62
CA HIS A 74 4.17 1.60 -12.78
C HIS A 74 3.42 0.26 -12.68
N TYR A 75 2.30 0.19 -11.95
CA TYR A 75 1.47 -1.02 -11.92
C TYR A 75 0.86 -1.29 -13.30
N VAL A 76 0.28 -0.25 -13.93
CA VAL A 76 -0.30 -0.34 -15.28
C VAL A 76 0.76 -0.64 -16.34
N LEU A 77 1.97 -0.11 -16.19
CA LEU A 77 3.09 -0.34 -17.09
C LEU A 77 3.87 -1.64 -16.79
N GLU A 78 3.43 -2.42 -15.79
CA GLU A 78 4.10 -3.66 -15.36
C GLU A 78 5.58 -3.51 -14.95
N GLU A 79 5.98 -2.28 -14.65
CA GLU A 79 7.35 -1.92 -14.30
C GLU A 79 7.64 -2.18 -12.82
N ARG A 80 8.92 -2.32 -12.45
CA ARG A 80 9.33 -2.52 -11.06
C ARG A 80 9.61 -1.18 -10.36
N ASN A 81 8.95 -0.95 -9.22
CA ASN A 81 9.30 0.16 -8.34
C ASN A 81 10.59 -0.14 -7.57
N GLY A 82 11.47 0.86 -7.49
CA GLY A 82 12.72 0.79 -6.72
C GLY A 82 12.51 0.71 -5.21
N ASP A 83 13.58 0.39 -4.49
CA ASP A 83 13.52 0.15 -3.04
C ASP A 83 13.13 1.41 -2.25
N ILE A 84 13.51 2.60 -2.74
CA ILE A 84 13.13 3.88 -2.12
C ILE A 84 11.61 4.05 -2.07
N PHE A 85 10.91 3.78 -3.18
CA PHE A 85 9.45 3.80 -3.22
C PHE A 85 8.88 2.84 -2.18
N ARG A 86 9.48 1.63 -2.09
CA ARG A 86 8.97 0.58 -1.22
C ARG A 86 9.09 0.94 0.25
N THR A 87 10.24 1.48 0.65
CA THR A 87 10.51 1.92 2.02
C THR A 87 9.61 3.09 2.40
N LEU A 88 9.50 4.11 1.54
CA LEU A 88 8.65 5.27 1.82
C LEU A 88 7.17 4.88 1.92
N SER A 89 6.68 4.05 1.00
CA SER A 89 5.31 3.53 1.01
C SER A 89 5.01 2.77 2.31
N PHE A 90 5.95 1.93 2.75
CA PHE A 90 5.79 1.10 3.93
C PHE A 90 5.74 1.90 5.24
N PHE A 91 6.61 2.91 5.37
CA PHE A 91 6.74 3.71 6.60
C PHE A 91 5.85 4.94 6.66
N LEU A 92 5.22 5.35 5.56
CA LEU A 92 4.33 6.52 5.55
C LEU A 92 2.90 6.12 5.23
N TYR A 93 2.68 5.31 4.19
CA TYR A 93 1.35 5.08 3.62
C TYR A 93 0.80 3.65 3.85
N SER A 94 1.33 2.92 4.82
CA SER A 94 0.69 1.68 5.27
C SER A 94 -0.69 1.95 5.85
N SER A 95 -1.58 0.96 5.79
CA SER A 95 -2.94 1.11 6.30
C SER A 95 -2.93 1.38 7.80
N THR A 96 -1.97 0.82 8.54
CA THR A 96 -1.79 1.13 9.97
C THR A 96 -1.47 2.61 10.18
N ASN A 97 -0.52 3.16 9.43
CA ASN A 97 -0.11 4.56 9.58
C ASN A 97 -1.24 5.51 9.23
N VAL A 98 -1.95 5.24 8.13
CA VAL A 98 -3.10 6.05 7.71
C VAL A 98 -4.27 5.89 8.67
N ALA A 99 -4.50 4.71 9.25
CA ALA A 99 -5.49 4.51 10.30
C ALA A 99 -5.18 5.37 11.54
N ILE A 100 -3.93 5.35 12.02
CA ILE A 100 -3.50 6.17 13.15
C ILE A 100 -3.67 7.66 12.82
N LEU A 101 -3.31 8.08 11.60
CA LEU A 101 -3.50 9.46 11.16
C LEU A 101 -4.96 9.89 11.24
N ILE A 102 -5.87 9.11 10.64
CA ILE A 102 -7.29 9.43 10.60
C ILE A 102 -7.89 9.45 12.01
N LEU A 103 -7.54 8.49 12.86
CA LEU A 103 -8.06 8.37 14.22
C LEU A 103 -7.55 9.47 15.16
N THR A 104 -6.29 9.86 15.02
CA THR A 104 -5.66 10.83 15.94
C THR A 104 -5.64 12.25 15.40
N SER A 105 -5.90 12.43 14.10
CA SER A 105 -5.70 13.70 13.38
C SER A 105 -4.30 14.30 13.58
N SER A 106 -3.30 13.46 13.87
CA SER A 106 -1.94 13.87 14.22
C SER A 106 -0.93 13.13 13.36
N LEU A 107 -0.23 13.88 12.50
CA LEU A 107 0.84 13.35 11.66
C LEU A 107 1.98 12.77 12.51
N LEU A 108 2.28 13.37 13.65
CA LEU A 108 3.34 12.89 14.54
C LEU A 108 3.02 11.48 15.06
N TYR A 109 1.80 11.24 15.53
CA TYR A 109 1.40 9.91 16.00
C TYR A 109 1.33 8.90 14.86
N ALA A 110 0.90 9.32 13.68
CA ALA A 110 0.89 8.46 12.50
C ALA A 110 2.31 8.00 12.10
N VAL A 111 3.26 8.93 12.02
CA VAL A 111 4.63 8.62 11.62
C VAL A 111 5.36 7.84 12.71
N VAL A 112 5.32 8.29 13.96
CA VAL A 112 6.06 7.64 15.06
C VAL A 112 5.40 6.33 15.47
N GLY A 113 4.10 6.35 15.75
CA GLY A 113 3.35 5.18 16.16
C GLY A 113 3.31 4.13 15.05
N GLY A 114 3.10 4.58 13.82
CA GLY A 114 3.17 3.73 12.64
C GLY A 114 4.53 3.08 12.43
N ALA A 115 5.60 3.86 12.48
CA ALA A 115 6.96 3.33 12.36
C ALA A 115 7.29 2.31 13.47
N LEU A 116 6.86 2.55 14.71
CA LEU A 116 7.05 1.59 15.81
C LEU A 116 6.30 0.27 15.56
N VAL A 117 5.06 0.34 15.10
CA VAL A 117 4.28 -0.87 14.75
C VAL A 117 4.96 -1.63 13.60
N GLN A 118 5.39 -0.91 12.56
CA GLN A 118 6.07 -1.51 11.42
C GLN A 118 7.42 -2.13 11.78
N LEU A 119 8.22 -1.47 12.63
CA LEU A 119 9.46 -2.03 13.16
C LEU A 119 9.19 -3.27 14.02
N GLY A 120 8.16 -3.23 14.87
CA GLY A 120 7.70 -4.37 15.65
C GLY A 120 7.32 -5.56 14.77
N MET A 121 6.58 -5.31 13.68
CA MET A 121 6.22 -6.34 12.69
C MET A 121 7.46 -6.93 12.01
N VAL A 122 8.41 -6.10 11.59
CA VAL A 122 9.68 -6.57 10.99
C VAL A 122 10.47 -7.43 11.97
N LEU A 123 10.54 -7.05 13.24
CA LEU A 123 11.29 -7.77 14.28
C LEU A 123 10.59 -9.06 14.74
N LEU A 124 9.26 -9.06 14.86
CA LEU A 124 8.47 -10.20 15.34
C LEU A 124 8.25 -11.26 14.26
N VAL A 125 8.05 -10.85 13.01
CA VAL A 125 7.76 -11.76 11.88
C VAL A 125 9.05 -12.31 11.26
N GLY A 126 10.22 -11.71 11.54
CA GLY A 126 11.52 -12.36 11.41
C GLY A 126 11.81 -12.94 10.01
N GLY A 127 11.83 -12.11 8.98
CA GLY A 127 12.32 -12.54 7.66
C GLY A 127 11.89 -11.60 6.55
N GLY A 128 12.80 -10.76 6.08
CA GLY A 128 12.59 -9.67 5.12
C GLY A 128 12.21 -10.08 3.69
N THR A 129 11.33 -11.07 3.54
CA THR A 129 10.78 -11.50 2.26
C THR A 129 9.64 -10.56 1.90
N LEU A 130 10.02 -9.38 1.42
CA LEU A 130 9.15 -8.51 0.60
C LEU A 130 8.43 -9.46 -0.37
N SER A 131 7.11 -9.47 -0.43
CA SER A 131 6.36 -10.35 -1.35
C SER A 131 5.81 -9.50 -2.49
N TYR A 132 6.05 -9.90 -3.74
CA TYR A 132 5.73 -9.14 -4.95
C TYR A 132 4.29 -9.39 -5.32
N PHE A 133 3.61 -8.34 -5.74
CA PHE A 133 2.24 -8.42 -6.22
C PHE A 133 2.27 -8.70 -7.73
N GLY A 134 2.13 -9.98 -8.08
CA GLY A 134 1.77 -10.52 -9.40
C GLY A 134 0.75 -11.66 -9.19
N PRO A 135 0.25 -12.33 -10.25
CA PRO A 135 -0.82 -13.33 -10.14
C PRO A 135 -0.51 -14.53 -9.24
N TYR A 136 0.75 -14.69 -8.82
CA TYR A 136 1.23 -15.79 -7.98
C TYR A 136 2.07 -15.22 -6.83
N SER A 137 1.84 -15.72 -5.62
CA SER A 137 2.61 -15.37 -4.43
C SER A 137 3.94 -16.12 -4.43
N PHE A 138 5.05 -15.41 -4.64
CA PHE A 138 6.40 -15.95 -4.44
C PHE A 138 7.26 -14.98 -3.62
N ASP A 139 8.25 -15.55 -2.94
CA ASP A 139 9.23 -14.83 -2.15
C ASP A 139 10.11 -13.94 -3.07
N VAL A 140 10.09 -12.62 -2.86
CA VAL A 140 10.82 -11.67 -3.71
C VAL A 140 12.31 -11.76 -3.50
N GLN A 141 12.78 -12.28 -2.36
CA GLN A 141 14.21 -12.52 -2.19
C GLN A 141 14.72 -13.57 -3.19
N TYR A 142 13.90 -14.58 -3.52
CA TYR A 142 14.24 -15.55 -4.55
C TYR A 142 14.29 -14.90 -5.94
N PHE A 143 13.29 -14.07 -6.25
CA PHE A 143 13.19 -13.38 -7.54
C PHE A 143 14.30 -12.34 -7.76
N ILE A 144 14.64 -11.55 -6.75
CA ILE A 144 15.75 -10.57 -6.81
C ILE A 144 17.09 -11.28 -7.02
N LYS A 145 17.25 -12.47 -6.45
CA LYS A 145 18.52 -13.21 -6.52
C LYS A 145 18.68 -14.01 -7.81
N ASN A 146 17.58 -14.50 -8.40
CA ASN A 146 17.63 -15.51 -9.46
C ASN A 146 16.98 -15.10 -10.79
N GLU A 147 16.37 -13.91 -10.88
CA GLU A 147 15.69 -13.36 -12.07
C GLU A 147 14.68 -14.33 -12.74
N SER A 148 14.22 -15.33 -11.99
CA SER A 148 13.35 -16.39 -12.49
C SER A 148 12.38 -16.85 -11.41
N ILE A 149 11.17 -17.18 -11.85
CA ILE A 149 10.11 -17.70 -10.99
C ILE A 149 10.06 -19.23 -11.19
N PRO A 150 10.15 -20.04 -10.12
CA PRO A 150 9.89 -21.47 -10.21
C PRO A 150 8.37 -21.66 -10.31
N LEU A 151 7.88 -22.03 -11.50
CA LEU A 151 6.48 -22.42 -11.71
C LEU A 151 6.41 -23.93 -11.85
N TYR A 152 5.40 -24.54 -11.24
CA TYR A 152 5.05 -25.93 -11.50
C TYR A 152 4.12 -25.97 -12.71
N ASP A 153 4.58 -26.55 -13.81
CA ASP A 153 3.77 -26.78 -15.00
C ASP A 153 2.99 -28.11 -14.81
N PRO A 154 1.65 -28.06 -14.66
CA PRO A 154 0.84 -29.26 -14.44
C PRO A 154 0.76 -30.15 -15.69
N THR A 155 1.02 -29.60 -16.89
CA THR A 155 0.96 -30.34 -18.15
C THR A 155 2.23 -31.14 -18.39
N SER A 156 3.39 -30.60 -18.00
CA SER A 156 4.69 -31.30 -18.11
C SER A 156 5.16 -31.97 -16.81
N GLN A 157 4.45 -31.79 -15.69
CA GLN A 157 4.82 -32.24 -14.34
C GLN A 157 6.25 -31.85 -13.95
N ARG A 158 6.70 -30.65 -14.35
CA ARG A 158 8.06 -30.16 -14.10
C ARG A 158 8.04 -28.77 -13.50
N ASN A 159 9.07 -28.52 -12.68
CA ASN A 159 9.38 -27.16 -12.25
C ASN A 159 10.09 -26.44 -13.41
N ILE A 160 9.41 -25.48 -14.02
CA ILE A 160 9.98 -24.60 -15.04
C ILE A 160 10.43 -23.29 -14.40
N ARG A 161 11.50 -22.71 -14.95
CA ARG A 161 11.98 -21.38 -14.56
C ARG A 161 11.55 -20.41 -15.64
N VAL A 162 10.69 -19.46 -15.30
CA VAL A 162 10.20 -18.46 -16.24
C VAL A 162 10.88 -17.14 -15.96
N GLY A 163 11.53 -16.58 -16.98
CA GLY A 163 12.14 -15.25 -16.94
C GLY A 163 11.07 -14.16 -17.09
N LEU A 164 11.41 -12.93 -16.68
CA LEU A 164 10.50 -11.78 -16.68
C LEU A 164 9.80 -11.53 -18.03
N THR A 165 10.48 -11.70 -19.16
CA THR A 165 9.91 -11.48 -20.49
C THR A 165 8.86 -12.51 -20.88
N ASP A 166 9.07 -13.77 -20.51
CA ASP A 166 8.20 -14.88 -20.94
C ASP A 166 6.92 -14.98 -20.08
N TYR A 167 6.89 -14.27 -18.95
CA TYR A 167 5.80 -14.32 -17.98
C TYR A 167 4.66 -13.34 -18.30
N PHE A 168 4.93 -12.27 -19.05
CA PHE A 168 3.93 -11.28 -19.46
C PHE A 168 3.32 -11.56 -20.85
N ASP A 169 3.89 -12.52 -21.59
CA ASP A 169 3.43 -12.91 -22.94
C ASP A 169 2.49 -14.13 -22.96
N THR A 170 2.07 -14.65 -21.79
CA THR A 170 1.11 -15.76 -21.65
C THR A 170 -0.15 -15.37 -20.89
#